data_AF-A0A7Z9T847-F1
#
_entry.id   AF-A0A7Z9T847-F1
#
_cell.length_a   1.000
_cell.length_b   1.000
_cell.length_c   1.000
_cell.angle_alpha   90.00
_cell.angle_beta   90.00
_cell.angle_gamma   90.00
#
_symmetry.space_group_name_H-M   'P 1'
#
loop_
_entity.id
_entity.type
_entity.pdbx_description
1 polymer ?
#
loop_
_entity_poly.entity_id
_entity_poly.type
_entity_poly.pdbx_seq_one_letter_code
_entity_poly.pdbx_strand_id
1 'polypeptide(L)'
;MTRNWLSAFVVSTTIGLVGCGGGGAGDSGSSPEASLDTAAADLPVIALDDVKPSQSGSVWQEIANTSISITYDRPVARGRELFGGIVPFGEIWNPGANDATAIEFSRDVTINGNALAAGKYSLWAIPDPNRWTIIFNS
;
A
#
# COMPACT_ATOMS: atom_id res chain seq x y z
N MET A 1 20.25 28.69 -17.27
CA MET A 1 18.84 28.28 -17.48
C MET A 1 18.46 27.31 -16.38
N THR A 2 17.83 27.80 -15.31
CA THR A 2 17.43 27.03 -14.13
C THR A 2 16.02 27.48 -13.77
N ARG A 3 15.02 26.59 -13.88
CA ARG A 3 13.63 26.87 -13.50
C ARG A 3 13.26 25.96 -12.33
N ASN A 4 13.34 26.53 -11.13
CA ASN A 4 12.69 26.04 -9.93
C ASN A 4 11.16 26.16 -10.11
N TRP A 5 10.42 25.09 -9.88
CA TRP A 5 8.97 25.13 -9.69
C TRP A 5 8.68 24.75 -8.23
N LEU A 6 8.42 25.77 -7.40
CA LEU A 6 7.66 25.60 -6.17
C LEU A 6 6.18 25.73 -6.54
N SER A 7 5.40 24.67 -6.37
CA SER A 7 3.93 24.75 -6.37
C SER A 7 3.47 24.53 -4.93
N ALA A 8 3.28 25.64 -4.22
CA ALA A 8 2.59 25.66 -2.94
C ALA A 8 1.08 25.58 -3.21
N PHE A 9 0.45 24.47 -2.84
CA PHE A 9 -1.01 24.38 -2.76
C PHE A 9 -1.45 24.87 -1.38
N VAL A 10 -1.98 26.10 -1.31
CA VAL A 10 -2.72 26.60 -0.15
C VAL A 10 -4.20 26.34 -0.40
N VAL A 11 -4.77 25.35 0.28
CA VAL A 11 -6.22 25.14 0.32
C VAL A 11 -6.77 26.03 1.44
N SER A 12 -7.30 27.17 1.05
CA SER A 12 -8.01 28.11 1.93
C SER A 12 -9.47 27.70 2.04
N THR A 13 -9.83 26.99 3.11
CA THR A 13 -11.25 26.73 3.44
C THR A 13 -11.81 27.93 4.20
N THR A 14 -12.57 28.77 3.51
CA THR A 14 -13.32 29.87 4.13
C THR A 14 -14.64 29.33 4.69
N ILE A 15 -14.76 29.28 6.02
CA ILE A 15 -16.02 29.04 6.72
C ILE A 15 -16.78 30.36 6.78
N GLY A 16 -17.89 30.46 6.04
CA GLY A 16 -18.83 31.57 6.15
C GLY A 16 -19.77 31.37 7.33
N LEU A 17 -19.66 32.21 8.37
CA LEU A 17 -20.74 32.40 9.35
C LEU A 17 -21.75 33.39 8.75
N VAL A 18 -22.94 32.91 8.41
CA VAL A 18 -24.13 33.76 8.22
C VAL A 18 -24.89 33.76 9.53
N GLY A 19 -24.89 34.91 10.20
CA GLY A 19 -25.81 35.23 11.28
C GLY A 19 -26.81 36.27 10.81
N CYS A 20 -28.10 36.03 11.01
CA CYS A 20 -29.13 37.07 11.08
C CYS A 20 -30.23 36.58 12.04
N GLY A 21 -30.54 37.38 13.05
CA GLY A 21 -31.30 36.96 14.22
C GLY A 21 -32.82 37.08 14.13
N GLY A 22 -33.46 36.69 15.24
CA GLY A 22 -34.71 37.29 15.72
C GLY A 22 -35.99 36.44 15.65
N GLY A 23 -36.33 35.80 16.79
CA GLY A 23 -37.69 35.75 17.36
C GLY A 23 -38.72 34.75 16.82
N GLY A 24 -39.30 33.94 17.72
CA GLY A 24 -40.62 33.32 17.51
C GLY A 24 -40.75 31.89 18.02
N ALA A 25 -41.82 31.62 18.76
CA ALA A 25 -42.16 30.38 19.48
C ALA A 25 -42.81 29.29 18.60
N GLY A 26 -42.88 28.07 19.13
CA GLY A 26 -43.68 26.92 18.62
C GLY A 26 -42.78 25.76 18.20
N ASP A 27 -42.62 24.73 19.01
CA ASP A 27 -43.46 23.52 19.13
C ASP A 27 -42.95 22.36 18.25
N SER A 28 -43.06 21.17 18.86
CA SER A 28 -43.14 19.83 18.27
C SER A 28 -42.03 19.32 17.34
N GLY A 29 -41.35 18.28 17.82
CA GLY A 29 -40.72 17.30 16.94
C GLY A 29 -39.44 16.72 17.49
N SER A 30 -39.56 15.64 18.27
CA SER A 30 -38.45 14.73 18.55
C SER A 30 -37.99 14.09 17.24
N SER A 31 -37.02 14.72 16.59
CA SER A 31 -36.16 14.05 15.62
C SER A 31 -34.86 13.72 16.35
N PRO A 32 -34.40 12.46 16.39
CA PRO A 32 -33.08 12.18 16.89
C PRO A 32 -32.10 12.83 15.90
N GLU A 33 -31.36 13.82 16.38
CA GLU A 33 -30.13 14.19 15.75
C GLU A 33 -29.30 12.91 15.73
N ALA A 34 -29.13 12.33 14.54
CA ALA A 34 -28.15 11.29 14.33
C ALA A 34 -26.79 11.97 14.51
N SER A 35 -26.38 12.11 15.77
CA SER A 35 -25.01 12.37 16.13
C SER A 35 -24.24 11.25 15.45
N LEU A 36 -23.49 11.61 14.39
CA LEU A 36 -22.31 10.89 13.99
C LEU A 36 -21.30 11.08 15.12
N ASP A 37 -21.63 10.50 16.28
CA ASP A 37 -20.74 10.37 17.39
C ASP A 37 -19.62 9.49 16.87
N THR A 38 -18.45 10.06 16.96
CA THR A 38 -17.22 9.58 16.38
C THR A 38 -16.84 8.32 17.15
N ALA A 39 -17.37 7.16 16.75
CA ALA A 39 -16.89 5.86 17.17
C ALA A 39 -15.56 5.56 16.47
N ALA A 40 -14.58 6.44 16.66
CA ALA A 40 -13.17 6.22 16.36
C ALA A 40 -12.37 5.94 17.66
N ALA A 41 -13.05 5.51 18.73
CA ALA A 41 -12.45 5.24 20.03
C ALA A 41 -12.39 3.73 20.31
N ASP A 42 -11.19 3.30 20.71
CA ASP A 42 -10.83 2.00 21.29
C ASP A 42 -10.83 0.75 20.40
N LEU A 43 -10.10 0.81 19.28
CA LEU A 43 -9.52 -0.42 18.73
C LEU A 43 -8.40 -0.90 19.68
N PRO A 44 -8.39 -2.18 20.10
CA PRO A 44 -7.35 -2.69 20.99
C PRO A 44 -5.99 -2.63 20.30
N VAL A 45 -4.98 -2.12 21.00
CA VAL A 45 -3.58 -2.20 20.56
C VAL A 45 -3.15 -3.66 20.62
N ILE A 46 -2.70 -4.20 19.49
CA ILE A 46 -2.22 -5.58 19.37
C ILE A 46 -0.95 -5.73 20.21
N ALA A 47 -0.85 -6.82 20.99
CA ALA A 47 0.36 -7.12 21.75
C ALA A 47 1.53 -7.42 20.81
N LEU A 48 2.75 -7.02 21.19
CA LEU A 48 3.94 -7.14 20.33
C LEU A 48 4.20 -8.57 19.83
N ASP A 49 3.89 -9.57 20.66
CA ASP A 49 4.12 -10.99 20.33
C ASP A 49 3.11 -11.54 19.29
N ASP A 50 1.95 -10.88 19.15
CA ASP A 50 0.91 -11.24 18.17
C ASP A 50 1.11 -10.53 16.82
N VAL A 51 2.09 -9.62 16.73
CA VAL A 51 2.42 -8.90 15.50
C VAL A 51 3.22 -9.82 14.56
N LYS A 52 2.68 -10.06 13.35
CA LYS A 52 3.35 -10.87 12.31
C LYS A 52 4.81 -10.40 12.11
N PRO A 53 5.83 -11.28 12.20
CA PRO A 53 7.22 -10.92 11.99
C PRO A 53 7.50 -10.15 10.69
N SER A 54 6.86 -10.57 9.60
CA SER A 54 6.95 -9.96 8.29
C SER A 54 5.71 -9.12 8.07
N GLN A 55 5.84 -7.81 8.26
CA GLN A 55 4.73 -6.88 8.08
C GLN A 55 4.35 -6.78 6.59
N SER A 56 3.06 -6.80 6.31
CA SER A 56 2.54 -6.65 4.96
C SER A 56 2.58 -5.19 4.53
N GLY A 57 2.77 -4.96 3.24
CA GLY A 57 2.74 -3.67 2.62
C GLY A 57 2.25 -3.77 1.18
N SER A 58 1.80 -2.63 0.65
CA SER A 58 1.45 -2.52 -0.75
C SER A 58 2.02 -1.25 -1.36
N VAL A 59 2.28 -1.32 -2.66
CA VAL A 59 2.62 -0.18 -3.50
C VAL A 59 1.71 -0.25 -4.72
N TRP A 60 1.14 0.88 -5.08
CA TRP A 60 0.36 1.01 -6.30
C TRP A 60 0.86 2.23 -7.07
N GLN A 61 0.93 2.09 -8.39
CA GLN A 61 1.31 3.18 -9.27
C GLN A 61 0.61 3.03 -10.62
N GLU A 62 0.27 4.17 -11.20
CA GLU A 62 -0.13 4.27 -12.60
C GLU A 62 1.02 4.86 -13.43
N ILE A 63 1.35 4.19 -14.52
CA ILE A 63 2.35 4.62 -15.50
C ILE A 63 1.63 4.73 -16.84
N ALA A 64 1.47 5.96 -17.33
CA ALA A 64 0.65 6.29 -18.50
C ALA A 64 -0.80 5.78 -18.34
N ASN A 65 -1.13 4.62 -18.91
CA ASN A 65 -2.44 3.97 -18.83
C ASN A 65 -2.37 2.55 -18.27
N THR A 66 -1.24 2.16 -17.67
CA THR A 66 -1.04 0.86 -17.04
C THR A 66 -0.98 1.05 -15.52
N SER A 67 -1.85 0.35 -14.81
CA SER A 67 -1.84 0.27 -13.36
C SER A 67 -1.01 -0.93 -12.93
N ILE A 68 -0.12 -0.71 -11.98
CA ILE A 68 0.77 -1.72 -11.42
C ILE A 68 0.54 -1.72 -9.91
N SER A 69 0.19 -2.89 -9.37
CA SER A 69 0.05 -3.08 -7.92
C SER A 69 0.98 -4.18 -7.44
N ILE A 70 1.59 -3.97 -6.27
CA ILE A 70 2.45 -4.95 -5.62
C ILE A 70 2.01 -5.06 -4.16
N THR A 71 1.67 -6.26 -3.73
CA THR A 71 1.42 -6.60 -2.33
C THR A 71 2.49 -7.58 -1.88
N TYR A 72 3.20 -7.24 -0.81
CA TYR A 72 4.37 -7.97 -0.35
C TYR A 72 4.46 -7.96 1.17
N ASP A 73 5.22 -8.91 1.68
CA ASP A 73 5.62 -8.98 3.07
C ASP A 73 7.08 -8.55 3.20
N ARG A 74 7.45 -7.97 4.34
CA ARG A 74 8.78 -7.40 4.61
C ARG A 74 9.56 -8.25 5.62
N PRO A 75 10.22 -9.34 5.21
CA PRO A 75 11.05 -10.12 6.13
C PRO A 75 12.31 -9.37 6.56
N VAL A 76 12.75 -9.60 7.79
CA VAL A 76 13.98 -9.03 8.36
C VAL A 76 15.01 -10.11 8.67
N ALA A 77 16.27 -9.84 8.38
CA ALA A 77 17.37 -10.80 8.54
C ALA A 77 17.62 -11.20 10.01
N ARG A 78 17.31 -10.30 10.96
CA ARG A 78 17.55 -10.50 12.40
C ARG A 78 19.01 -10.90 12.72
N GLY A 79 19.97 -10.25 12.07
CA GLY A 79 21.40 -10.48 12.28
C GLY A 79 21.98 -11.73 11.61
N ARG A 80 21.19 -12.46 10.82
CA ARG A 80 21.64 -13.64 10.06
C ARG A 80 22.17 -13.22 8.69
N GLU A 81 23.13 -13.99 8.18
CA GLU A 81 23.53 -13.91 6.78
C GLU A 81 22.36 -14.32 5.86
N LEU A 82 21.99 -13.43 4.95
CA LEU A 82 20.82 -13.60 4.08
C LEU A 82 21.14 -14.55 2.92
N PHE A 83 21.85 -14.05 1.91
CA PHE A 83 22.14 -14.79 0.68
C PHE A 83 23.43 -15.60 0.82
N GLY A 84 23.38 -16.89 0.46
CA GLY A 84 24.45 -17.84 0.79
C GLY A 84 24.38 -18.38 2.22
N GLY A 85 23.49 -17.81 3.05
CA GLY A 85 23.14 -18.28 4.38
C GLY A 85 21.73 -18.88 4.40
N ILE A 86 20.76 -18.14 4.96
CA ILE A 86 19.36 -18.63 5.07
C ILE A 86 18.62 -18.71 3.73
N VAL A 87 19.07 -17.94 2.73
CA VAL A 87 18.59 -18.01 1.35
C VAL A 87 19.72 -18.61 0.51
N PRO A 88 19.63 -19.90 0.14
CA PRO A 88 20.63 -20.54 -0.69
C PRO A 88 20.66 -19.94 -2.10
N PHE A 89 21.85 -19.83 -2.68
CA PHE A 89 22.02 -19.44 -4.09
C PHE A 89 21.63 -20.60 -5.02
N GLY A 90 21.09 -20.27 -6.20
CA GLY A 90 20.72 -21.26 -7.22
C GLY A 90 19.42 -22.00 -6.94
N GLU A 91 18.72 -21.71 -5.84
CA GLU A 91 17.44 -22.31 -5.48
C GLU A 91 16.27 -21.33 -5.60
N ILE A 92 15.07 -21.86 -5.83
CA ILE A 92 13.84 -21.05 -5.84
C ILE A 92 13.54 -20.58 -4.42
N TRP A 93 13.33 -19.27 -4.28
CA TRP A 93 13.05 -18.60 -3.03
C TRP A 93 11.83 -17.69 -3.15
N ASN A 94 11.02 -17.63 -2.08
CA ASN A 94 9.93 -16.67 -1.93
C ASN A 94 10.42 -15.39 -1.23
N PRO A 95 10.48 -14.23 -1.93
CA PRO A 95 10.92 -12.98 -1.34
C PRO A 95 10.01 -12.43 -0.23
N GLY A 96 8.72 -12.78 -0.23
CA GLY A 96 7.78 -12.33 0.80
C GLY A 96 7.88 -13.13 2.12
N ALA A 97 8.70 -14.18 2.18
CA ALA A 97 8.81 -15.10 3.30
C ALA A 97 7.51 -15.85 3.66
N ASN A 98 6.54 -15.20 4.30
CA ASN A 98 5.30 -15.84 4.76
C ASN A 98 4.34 -16.06 3.59
N ASP A 99 3.97 -14.97 2.91
CA ASP A 99 3.13 -15.00 1.71
C ASP A 99 3.96 -14.69 0.47
N ALA A 100 3.60 -15.27 -0.68
CA ALA A 100 4.26 -14.91 -1.94
C ALA A 100 3.91 -13.46 -2.31
N THR A 101 4.92 -12.70 -2.74
CA THR A 101 4.68 -11.34 -3.24
C THR A 101 3.77 -11.41 -4.46
N ALA A 102 2.64 -10.70 -4.41
CA ALA A 102 1.71 -10.62 -5.53
C ALA A 102 1.97 -9.33 -6.31
N ILE A 103 2.10 -9.46 -7.62
CA ILE A 103 2.20 -8.32 -8.55
C ILE A 103 1.08 -8.42 -9.58
N GLU A 104 0.43 -7.30 -9.87
CA GLU A 104 -0.67 -7.23 -10.82
C GLU A 104 -0.44 -6.11 -11.83
N PHE A 105 -0.67 -6.44 -13.10
CA PHE A 105 -0.62 -5.52 -14.22
C PHE A 105 -1.99 -5.42 -14.86
N SER A 106 -2.52 -4.21 -15.02
CA SER A 106 -3.82 -4.01 -15.69
C SER A 106 -3.76 -4.15 -17.21
N ARG A 107 -2.56 -4.21 -17.79
CA ARG A 107 -2.31 -4.32 -19.23
C ARG A 107 -1.09 -5.20 -19.48
N ASP A 108 -0.95 -5.70 -20.70
CA ASP A 108 0.25 -6.41 -21.15
C ASP A 108 1.48 -5.51 -20.98
N VAL A 109 2.57 -6.09 -20.48
CA VAL A 109 3.84 -5.40 -20.24
C VAL A 109 4.99 -6.17 -20.88
N THR A 110 6.14 -5.51 -20.98
CA THR A 110 7.40 -6.17 -21.36
C THR A 110 8.38 -6.05 -20.20
N ILE A 111 8.88 -7.18 -19.72
CA ILE A 111 9.86 -7.24 -18.62
C ILE A 111 11.13 -7.89 -19.16
N ASN A 112 12.24 -7.15 -19.11
CA ASN A 112 13.54 -7.59 -19.63
C ASN A 112 13.46 -8.12 -21.09
N GLY A 113 12.69 -7.44 -21.94
CA GLY A 113 12.47 -7.83 -23.34
C GLY A 113 11.46 -8.96 -23.58
N ASN A 114 10.89 -9.55 -22.53
CA ASN A 114 9.89 -10.62 -22.64
C ASN A 114 8.48 -10.07 -22.44
N ALA A 115 7.56 -10.45 -23.32
CA ALA A 115 6.15 -10.11 -23.18
C ALA A 115 5.54 -10.87 -21.99
N LEU A 116 4.77 -10.16 -21.17
CA LEU A 116 3.99 -10.70 -20.07
C LEU A 116 2.57 -10.13 -20.20
N ALA A 117 1.58 -11.02 -20.22
CA ALA A 117 0.19 -10.60 -20.35
C ALA A 117 -0.28 -9.82 -19.11
N ALA A 118 -1.36 -9.06 -19.27
CA ALA A 118 -2.09 -8.50 -18.14
C ALA A 118 -2.54 -9.62 -17.20
N GLY A 119 -2.44 -9.39 -15.90
CA GLY A 119 -2.82 -10.38 -14.91
C GLY A 119 -2.15 -10.19 -13.56
N LYS A 120 -2.50 -11.08 -12.64
CA LYS A 120 -1.94 -11.17 -11.31
C LYS A 120 -1.00 -12.37 -11.23
N TYR A 121 0.18 -12.15 -10.68
CA TYR A 121 1.25 -13.13 -10.61
C TYR A 121 1.80 -13.21 -9.18
N SER A 122 2.18 -14.41 -8.77
CA SER A 122 3.08 -14.64 -7.64
C SER A 122 4.54 -14.48 -8.10
N LEU A 123 5.33 -13.75 -7.31
CA LEU A 123 6.73 -13.46 -7.60
C LEU A 123 7.64 -14.42 -6.85
N TRP A 124 8.55 -15.05 -7.58
CA TRP A 124 9.59 -15.93 -7.04
C TRP A 124 10.95 -15.49 -7.59
N ALA A 125 12.02 -15.86 -6.89
CA ALA A 125 13.37 -15.52 -7.34
C ALA A 125 14.32 -16.70 -7.16
N ILE A 126 15.30 -16.79 -8.06
CA ILE A 126 16.50 -17.62 -7.87
C ILE A 126 17.67 -16.66 -7.73
N PRO A 127 18.19 -16.46 -6.51
CA PRO A 127 19.31 -15.57 -6.29
C PRO A 127 20.62 -16.24 -6.73
N ASP A 128 21.53 -15.41 -7.23
CA ASP A 128 22.93 -15.74 -7.53
C ASP A 128 23.79 -14.53 -7.15
N PRO A 129 25.09 -14.70 -6.83
CA PRO A 129 25.98 -13.58 -6.55
C PRO A 129 26.04 -12.51 -7.65
N ASN A 130 25.85 -12.88 -8.92
CA ASN A 130 26.00 -11.96 -10.05
C ASN A 130 24.68 -11.62 -10.75
N ARG A 131 23.71 -12.55 -10.77
CA ARG A 131 22.47 -12.38 -11.54
C ARG A 131 21.30 -13.10 -10.92
N TRP A 132 20.23 -12.36 -10.66
CA TRP A 132 19.00 -12.95 -10.18
C TRP A 132 18.09 -13.34 -11.33
N THR A 133 17.43 -14.48 -11.19
CA THR A 133 16.30 -14.86 -12.05
C THR A 133 15.02 -14.51 -11.30
N ILE A 134 14.16 -13.71 -11.92
CA ILE A 134 12.85 -13.36 -11.39
C ILE A 134 11.79 -14.13 -12.17
N ILE A 135 10.87 -14.75 -11.44
CA ILE A 135 9.85 -15.65 -11.98
C ILE A 135 8.48 -15.07 -11.65
N PHE A 136 7.65 -14.93 -12.68
CA PHE A 136 6.24 -14.55 -12.58
C PHE A 136 5.40 -15.81 -12.78
N ASN A 137 4.68 -16.24 -11.75
CA ASN A 137 3.86 -17.45 -11.78
C ASN A 137 2.38 -17.11 -11.62
N SER A 138 1.56 -17.46 -12.62
CA SER A 138 0.11 -17.23 -12.69
C SER A 138 -0.70 -18.29 -11.97
#